data_AF-A0A3Q4I3Q9-F1
#
_entry.id   AF-A0A3Q4I3Q9-F1
#
_cell.length_a   1.000
_cell.length_b   1.000
_cell.length_c   1.000
_cell.angle_alpha   90.00
_cell.angle_beta   90.00
_cell.angle_gamma   90.00
#
_symmetry.space_group_name_H-M   'P 1'
#
loop_
_entity.id
_entity.type
_entity.pdbx_description
1 polymer ?
#
loop_
_entity_poly.entity_id
_entity_poly.type
_entity_poly.pdbx_seq_one_letter_code
_entity_poly.pdbx_strand_id
1 'polypeptide(L)' 'MSNTVPPIGFSPQPSIEFLHQEPDAQTMSKLPIANTCINCLKLPLHTSYKDFQENMDFNFTNNPVQVFIG' A
#
# COMPACT_ATOMS: atom_id res chain seq x y z
N MET A 1 -15.98 -0.88 7.87
CA MET A 1 -14.51 -0.95 7.76
C MET A 1 -13.99 -1.24 9.17
N SER A 2 -13.26 -2.34 9.36
CA SER A 2 -12.73 -2.76 10.67
C SER A 2 -11.29 -2.24 10.83
N ASN A 3 -10.97 -1.65 11.96
CA ASN A 3 -9.61 -1.27 12.37
C ASN A 3 -9.09 -2.17 13.51
N THR A 4 -9.74 -3.31 13.72
CA THR A 4 -9.45 -4.27 14.79
C THR A 4 -8.85 -5.54 14.21
N VAL A 5 -7.77 -6.01 14.83
CA VAL A 5 -7.16 -7.31 14.54
C VAL A 5 -8.16 -8.41 14.91
N PRO A 6 -8.44 -9.39 14.02
CA PRO A 6 -9.32 -10.50 14.35
C PRO A 6 -8.72 -11.36 15.49
N PRO A 7 -9.55 -11.98 16.36
CA PRO A 7 -9.06 -12.83 17.45
C PRO A 7 -8.17 -14.00 17.01
N ILE A 8 -8.34 -14.47 15.77
CA ILE A 8 -7.54 -15.55 15.17
C ILE A 8 -6.37 -15.03 14.33
N GLY A 9 -6.15 -13.71 14.32
CA GLY A 9 -5.23 -13.06 13.42
C GLY A 9 -5.79 -12.93 12.00
N PHE A 10 -4.94 -12.47 11.09
CA PHE A 10 -5.32 -12.19 9.71
C PHE A 10 -5.24 -13.45 8.84
N SER A 11 -6.26 -13.66 8.00
CA SER A 11 -6.31 -14.75 7.03
C SER A 11 -7.00 -14.26 5.75
N PRO A 12 -6.27 -14.07 4.63
CA PRO A 12 -4.86 -14.39 4.43
C PRO A 12 -3.90 -13.45 5.19
N GLN A 13 -2.66 -13.90 5.36
CA GLN A 13 -1.61 -13.12 6.02
C GLN A 13 -1.32 -11.82 5.23
N PRO A 14 -1.23 -10.66 5.91
CA PRO A 14 -0.76 -9.42 5.35
C PRO A 14 0.52 -9.59 4.54
N SER A 15 0.54 -9.03 3.33
CA SER A 15 1.69 -9.08 2.44
C SER A 15 2.03 -7.69 1.87
N ILE A 16 3.29 -7.53 1.50
CA ILE A 16 3.79 -6.35 0.81
C ILE A 16 4.37 -6.80 -0.52
N GLU A 17 3.95 -6.15 -1.60
CA GLU A 17 4.51 -6.30 -2.94
C GLU A 17 5.10 -4.97 -3.39
N PHE A 18 6.14 -5.01 -4.22
CA PHE A 18 6.67 -3.81 -4.86
C PHE A 18 6.12 -3.69 -6.27
N LEU A 19 5.65 -2.50 -6.60
CA LEU A 19 5.37 -2.15 -7.99
C LEU A 19 6.74 -1.99 -8.66
N HIS A 20 7.12 -2.93 -9.51
CA HIS A 20 8.35 -2.84 -10.28
C HIS A 20 8.14 -1.92 -11.50
N GLN A 21 9.20 -1.23 -11.93
CA GLN A 21 9.14 -0.41 -13.14
C GLN A 21 9.12 -1.33 -14.37
N GLU A 22 8.06 -1.25 -15.16
CA GLU A 22 8.12 -1.71 -16.55
C GLU A 22 8.97 -0.69 -17.34
N PRO A 23 9.95 -1.12 -18.14
CA PRO A 23 10.88 -0.24 -18.87
C PRO A 23 10.21 0.84 -19.75
N ASP A 24 8.95 0.62 -20.08
CA ASP A 24 8.13 1.34 -21.05
C ASP A 24 6.97 2.14 -20.39
N ALA A 25 6.82 2.07 -19.07
CA ALA A 25 5.83 2.86 -18.34
C ALA A 25 6.29 4.31 -18.17
N GLN A 26 5.81 5.20 -19.03
CA GLN A 26 6.18 6.63 -19.06
C GLN A 26 5.81 7.41 -17.78
N THR A 27 4.96 6.87 -16.91
CA THR A 27 4.68 7.44 -15.58
C THR A 27 4.27 6.34 -14.61
N MET A 28 5.12 6.04 -13.63
CA MET A 28 4.77 5.15 -12.53
C MET A 28 3.96 5.94 -11.48
N SER A 29 2.85 5.37 -11.00
CA SER A 29 2.13 5.90 -9.85
C SER A 29 3.08 5.96 -8.65
N LYS A 30 3.22 7.16 -8.05
CA LYS A 30 3.97 7.35 -6.79
C LYS A 30 3.16 6.96 -5.55
N LEU A 31 1.91 6.54 -5.75
CA LEU A 31 0.98 6.23 -4.68
C LEU A 31 0.90 4.71 -4.44
N PRO A 32 0.84 4.27 -3.17
CA PRO A 32 0.56 2.88 -2.84
C PRO A 32 -0.86 2.46 -3.25
N ILE A 33 -1.04 1.15 -3.41
CA ILE A 33 -2.32 0.51 -3.75
C ILE A 33 -2.55 -0.63 -2.75
N ALA A 34 -3.67 -0.67 -2.01
CA ALA A 34 -4.02 -1.88 -1.27
C ALA A 34 -5.07 -2.72 -2.00
N ASN A 35 -4.95 -4.02 -1.76
CA ASN A 35 -5.97 -5.00 -2.03
C ASN A 35 -6.43 -5.59 -0.70
N THR A 36 -7.54 -5.05 -0.19
CA THR A 36 -8.12 -5.43 1.10
C THR A 36 -8.70 -6.84 1.11
N CYS A 37 -8.99 -7.44 -0.05
CA CYS A 37 -9.53 -8.80 -0.14
C CYS A 37 -8.46 -9.86 0.16
N ILE A 38 -7.19 -9.56 -0.14
CA ILE A 38 -6.06 -10.47 0.06
C ILE A 38 -5.02 -9.92 1.02
N ASN A 39 -5.35 -8.84 1.74
CA ASN A 39 -4.45 -8.21 2.70
C ASN A 39 -3.08 -7.82 2.11
N CYS A 40 -3.05 -7.39 0.84
CA CYS A 40 -1.80 -7.05 0.13
C CYS A 40 -1.69 -5.53 -0.06
N LEU A 41 -0.56 -4.95 0.35
CA LEU A 41 -0.20 -3.57 0.06
C LEU A 41 0.91 -3.53 -1.00
N LYS A 42 0.62 -2.88 -2.13
CA LYS A 42 1.57 -2.67 -3.21
C LYS A 42 2.23 -1.30 -3.08
N LEU A 43 3.55 -1.30 -2.92
CA LEU A 43 4.35 -0.10 -2.71
C LEU A 43 5.13 0.27 -3.99
N PRO A 44 5.07 1.53 -4.45
CA PRO A 44 6.00 2.01 -5.45
C PRO A 44 7.43 2.10 -4.89
N LEU A 45 8.42 1.93 -5.77
CA LEU A 45 9.82 2.13 -5.43
C LEU A 45 10.15 3.62 -5.45
N HIS A 46 10.64 4.13 -4.33
CA HIS A 46 11.09 5.51 -4.21
C HIS A 46 12.62 5.58 -4.12
N THR A 47 13.18 6.67 -4.61
CA THR A 47 14.63 6.95 -4.59
C THR A 47 15.16 7.29 -3.21
N SER A 48 14.29 7.74 -2.29
CA SER A 48 14.66 8.05 -0.91
C SER A 48 13.54 7.66 0.06
N TYR A 49 13.93 7.42 1.32
CA TYR A 49 12.98 7.16 2.39
C TYR A 49 12.04 8.35 2.64
N LYS A 50 12.54 9.58 2.50
CA LYS A 50 11.73 10.80 2.65
C LYS A 50 10.63 10.87 1.59
N ASP A 51 10.97 10.59 0.32
CA ASP A 51 9.97 10.55 -0.76
C ASP A 51 8.91 9.49 -0.48
N PHE A 52 9.32 8.32 0.03
CA PHE A 52 8.39 7.28 0.45
C PHE A 52 7.42 7.78 1.53
N GLN A 53 7.93 8.41 2.60
CA GLN A 53 7.10 8.92 3.70
C GLN A 53 6.09 9.96 3.22
N GLU A 54 6.52 10.94 2.43
CA GLU A 54 5.63 12.01 1.94
C GLU A 54 4.49 11.46 1.07
N ASN A 55 4.78 10.47 0.20
CA ASN A 55 3.75 9.85 -0.65
C ASN A 55 2.82 8.92 0.14
N MET A 56 3.33 8.30 1.21
CA MET A 56 2.55 7.44 2.10
C MET A 56 1.57 8.28 2.93
N ASP A 57 2.06 9.33 3.60
CA ASP A 57 1.25 10.25 4.43
C ASP A 57 0.16 10.97 3.62
N PHE A 58 0.46 11.36 2.38
CA PHE A 58 -0.53 11.97 1.49
C PHE A 58 -1.69 11.02 1.17
N ASN A 59 -1.41 9.72 1.04
CA ASN A 59 -2.42 8.71 0.73
C ASN A 59 -3.35 8.47 1.93
N PHE A 60 -2.79 8.35 3.13
CA PHE A 60 -3.55 8.19 4.37
C PHE A 60 -4.45 9.39 4.67
N THR A 61 -4.00 10.60 4.32
CA THR A 61 -4.73 11.84 4.62
C THR A 61 -5.88 12.10 3.64
N ASN A 62 -5.73 11.75 2.36
CA ASN A 62 -6.70 12.08 1.31
C ASN A 62 -7.61 10.92 0.89
N ASN A 63 -7.19 9.67 1.07
CA ASN A 63 -7.97 8.46 0.71
C ASN A 63 -7.73 7.33 1.73
N PRO A 64 -8.29 7.44 2.95
CA PRO A 64 -8.11 6.43 4.00
C PRO A 64 -8.66 5.03 3.65
N VAL A 65 -9.38 4.90 2.54
CA VAL A 65 -10.06 3.66 2.12
C VAL A 65 -9.09 2.61 1.55
N GLN A 66 -7.87 3.00 1.17
CA GLN A 66 -6.96 2.15 0.40
C GLN A 66 -5.78 1.59 1.21
N VAL A 67 -5.74 1.69 2.54
CA VAL A 67 -4.61 1.13 3.34
C VAL A 67 -5.03 0.62 4.72
N PHE A 68 -6.17 -0.06 4.82
CA PHE A 68 -6.44 -0.89 5.99
C PHE A 68 -6.42 -2.34 5.55
N ILE A 69 -5.26 -2.97 5.76
CA ILE A 69 -5.15 -4.41 5.74
C ILE A 69 -5.98 -4.91 6.94
N GLY A 70 -7.09 -5.58 6.63
CA GLY A 70 -8.07 -6.04 7.60
C GLY A 70 -7.71 -7.38 8.21
#